data_AF-A0A3D0EU49-F1
#
_entry.id   AF-A0A3D0EU49-F1
#
_cell.length_a   1.000
_cell.length_b   1.000
_cell.length_c   1.000
_cell.angle_alpha   90.00
_cell.angle_beta   90.00
_cell.angle_gamma   90.00
#
_symmetry.space_group_name_H-M   'P 1'
#
loop_
_entity.id
_entity.type
_entity.pdbx_description
1 polymer ?
#
loop_
_entity_poly.entity_id
_entity_poly.type
_entity_poly.pdbx_seq_one_letter_code
_entity_poly.pdbx_strand_id
1 'polypeptide(L)'
;DEKTKAWDPNVKLFAVSDRAGSLLGYFYMDLFARDGKRPGAWMDDAIGRWKTEQHTQLPVAYLVCNFPSPSAEASDAYLSHGEVETLFHECGHVMHHLMTKIDEVGISGINGVEWDAVELPSQ
;
A
#
# COMPACT_ATOMS: atom_id res chain seq x y z
N ASP A 1 -13.75 12.75 11.78
CA ASP A 1 -13.70 11.28 11.93
C ASP A 1 -14.83 10.61 11.18
N GLU A 2 -14.74 10.63 9.84
CA GLU A 2 -15.59 9.76 9.02
C GLU A 2 -14.83 8.43 8.88
N LYS A 3 -15.37 7.34 9.44
CA LYS A 3 -14.77 6.01 9.26
C LYS A 3 -14.79 5.69 7.77
N THR A 4 -13.64 5.74 7.11
CA THR A 4 -13.48 5.25 5.75
C THR A 4 -13.98 3.81 5.69
N LYS A 5 -14.83 3.48 4.71
CA LYS A 5 -15.28 2.10 4.49
C LYS A 5 -14.07 1.23 4.13
N ALA A 6 -13.80 0.23 4.96
CA ALA A 6 -12.81 -0.82 4.70
C ALA A 6 -13.46 -2.19 4.91
N TRP A 7 -12.83 -3.26 4.41
CA TRP A 7 -13.36 -4.62 4.49
C TRP A 7 -13.15 -5.31 5.85
N ASP A 8 -12.25 -4.77 6.69
CA ASP A 8 -11.95 -5.29 8.01
C ASP A 8 -11.68 -4.12 8.99
N PRO A 9 -12.11 -4.21 10.27
CA PRO A 9 -11.92 -3.14 11.24
C PRO A 9 -10.46 -2.78 11.53
N ASN A 10 -9.51 -3.68 11.26
CA ASN A 10 -8.08 -3.43 11.45
C ASN A 10 -7.43 -2.76 10.25
N VAL A 11 -8.13 -2.65 9.11
CA VAL A 11 -7.63 -2.02 7.91
C VAL A 11 -7.71 -0.51 8.04
N LYS A 12 -6.60 0.16 7.76
CA LYS A 12 -6.49 1.62 7.82
C LYS A 12 -6.24 2.19 6.44
N LEU A 13 -6.93 3.27 6.09
CA LEU A 13 -6.60 4.08 4.91
C LEU A 13 -5.66 5.22 5.34
N PHE A 14 -4.57 5.39 4.62
CA PHE A 14 -3.66 6.51 4.77
C PHE A 14 -3.70 7.39 3.52
N ALA A 15 -3.68 8.70 3.73
CA ALA A 15 -3.41 9.69 2.71
C ALA A 15 -1.93 10.07 2.75
N VAL A 16 -1.27 10.09 1.59
CA VAL A 16 0.16 10.41 1.47
C VAL A 16 0.30 11.75 0.75
N SER A 17 0.92 12.73 1.41
CA SER A 17 1.21 14.03 0.82
C SER A 17 2.72 14.30 0.76
N ASP A 18 3.13 15.10 -0.20
CA ASP A 18 4.49 15.63 -0.25
C ASP A 18 4.74 16.69 0.85
N ARG A 19 5.98 17.17 0.95
CA ARG A 19 6.36 18.20 1.93
C ARG A 19 5.68 19.54 1.73
N ALA A 20 5.16 19.82 0.53
CA ALA A 20 4.40 21.03 0.24
C ALA A 20 2.90 20.86 0.56
N GLY A 21 2.47 19.66 0.95
CA GLY A 21 1.08 19.33 1.27
C GLY A 21 0.28 18.81 0.08
N SER A 22 0.88 18.65 -1.10
CA SER A 22 0.20 18.10 -2.27
C SER A 22 -0.08 16.62 -2.05
N LEU A 23 -1.34 16.22 -2.20
CA LEU A 23 -1.75 14.83 -2.07
C LEU A 23 -1.24 13.99 -3.25
N LEU A 24 -0.48 12.94 -2.94
CA LEU A 24 0.11 12.02 -3.91
C LEU A 24 -0.80 10.82 -4.19
N GLY A 25 -1.52 10.36 -3.17
CA GLY A 25 -2.43 9.22 -3.29
C GLY A 25 -2.77 8.63 -1.93
N TYR A 26 -3.28 7.41 -1.96
CA TYR A 26 -3.73 6.70 -0.77
C TYR A 26 -3.24 5.27 -0.75
N PHE A 27 -3.17 4.66 0.43
CA PHE A 27 -3.05 3.22 0.51
C PHE A 27 -3.83 2.65 1.69
N TYR A 28 -4.40 1.47 1.49
CA TYR A 28 -4.95 0.66 2.55
C TYR A 28 -3.85 -0.21 3.15
N MET A 29 -3.81 -0.30 4.47
CA MET A 29 -2.86 -1.10 5.21
C MET A 29 -3.60 -2.21 5.97
N ASP A 30 -3.33 -3.47 5.59
CA ASP A 30 -3.94 -4.67 6.16
C ASP A 30 -2.85 -5.61 6.72
N LEU A 31 -2.46 -5.40 7.97
CA LEU A 31 -1.25 -6.02 8.52
C LEU A 31 -1.43 -7.40 9.14
N PHE A 32 -2.63 -7.71 9.65
CA PHE A 32 -2.80 -8.84 10.56
C PHE A 32 -3.33 -10.08 9.88
N ALA A 33 -2.84 -11.25 10.31
CA ALA A 33 -3.35 -12.54 9.88
C ALA A 33 -4.78 -12.77 10.41
N ARG A 34 -5.66 -13.32 9.56
CA ARG A 34 -7.02 -13.72 9.91
C ARG A 34 -7.53 -14.82 8.99
N ASP A 35 -8.53 -15.57 9.45
CA ASP A 35 -9.15 -16.63 8.66
C ASP A 35 -9.73 -16.08 7.35
N GLY A 36 -9.49 -16.80 6.26
CA GLY A 36 -9.96 -16.43 4.91
C GLY A 36 -9.11 -15.36 4.21
N LYS A 37 -8.11 -14.77 4.85
CA LYS A 37 -7.13 -13.89 4.21
C LYS A 37 -6.03 -14.71 3.53
N ARG A 38 -5.62 -14.30 2.33
CA ARG A 38 -4.48 -14.91 1.61
C ARG A 38 -3.19 -14.77 2.46
N PRO A 39 -2.36 -15.81 2.60
CA PRO A 39 -1.11 -15.73 3.36
C PRO A 39 -0.01 -14.96 2.60
N GLY A 40 1.06 -14.57 3.30
CA GLY A 40 2.23 -13.88 2.76
C GLY A 40 2.21 -12.36 2.99
N ALA A 41 3.08 -11.65 2.29
CA ALA A 41 3.05 -10.20 2.18
C ALA A 41 3.06 -9.83 0.69
N TRP A 42 2.33 -8.77 0.35
CA TRP A 42 2.27 -8.26 -1.01
C TRP A 42 1.72 -6.83 -1.03
N MET A 43 2.03 -6.15 -2.13
CA MET A 43 1.39 -4.93 -2.57
C MET A 43 0.56 -5.22 -3.83
N ASP A 44 -0.54 -4.48 -4.01
CA ASP A 44 -1.34 -4.52 -5.23
C ASP A 44 -1.92 -3.13 -5.53
N ASP A 45 -2.15 -2.81 -6.80
CA ASP A 45 -2.77 -1.54 -7.18
C ASP A 45 -4.30 -1.64 -7.18
N ALA A 46 -4.95 -0.71 -6.49
CA ALA A 46 -6.42 -0.58 -6.50
C ALA A 46 -6.86 0.37 -7.62
N ILE A 47 -6.13 1.48 -7.76
CA ILE A 47 -6.38 2.55 -8.73
C ILE A 47 -5.04 3.04 -9.23
N GLY A 48 -4.85 3.05 -10.56
CA GLY A 48 -3.68 3.66 -11.22
C GLY A 48 -3.80 5.17 -11.34
N ARG A 49 -2.65 5.86 -11.41
CA ARG A 49 -2.63 7.30 -11.66
C ARG A 49 -3.05 7.58 -13.10
N TRP A 50 -3.98 8.50 -13.29
CA TRP A 50 -4.45 8.84 -14.63
C TRP A 50 -4.83 10.31 -14.70
N LYS A 51 -4.39 11.02 -15.74
CA LYS A 51 -4.73 12.43 -15.92
C LYS A 51 -5.40 12.65 -17.27
N THR A 52 -6.53 13.34 -17.19
CA THR A 52 -7.28 13.88 -18.32
C THR A 52 -7.19 15.40 -18.30
N GLU A 53 -7.74 16.06 -19.32
CA GLU A 53 -7.83 17.53 -19.34
C GLU A 53 -8.70 18.06 -18.18
N GLN A 54 -9.63 17.26 -17.66
CA GLN A 54 -10.64 17.67 -16.68
C GLN A 54 -10.29 17.26 -15.25
N HIS A 55 -9.50 16.19 -15.06
CA HIS A 55 -9.31 15.56 -13.76
C HIS A 55 -8.00 14.77 -13.68
N THR A 56 -7.38 14.77 -12.50
CA THR A 56 -6.28 13.87 -12.14
C THR A 56 -6.78 12.84 -11.13
N GLN A 57 -6.85 11.59 -11.55
CA GLN A 57 -7.08 10.43 -10.70
C GLN A 57 -5.82 10.13 -9.91
N LEU A 58 -5.96 10.14 -8.58
CA LEU A 58 -4.85 9.79 -7.70
C LEU A 58 -4.75 8.27 -7.52
N PRO A 59 -3.52 7.73 -7.49
CA PRO A 59 -3.31 6.31 -7.29
C PRO A 59 -3.74 5.85 -5.88
N VAL A 60 -4.20 4.60 -5.81
CA VAL A 60 -4.54 3.91 -4.56
C VAL A 60 -3.90 2.53 -4.55
N ALA A 61 -3.24 2.17 -3.45
CA ALA A 61 -2.57 0.88 -3.27
C ALA A 61 -3.17 0.06 -2.11
N TYR A 62 -2.94 -1.25 -2.15
CA TYR A 62 -3.09 -2.18 -1.04
C TYR A 62 -1.70 -2.56 -0.52
N LEU A 63 -1.46 -2.41 0.78
CA LEU A 63 -0.32 -2.99 1.50
C LEU A 63 -0.86 -4.09 2.40
N VAL A 64 -0.48 -5.33 2.13
CA VAL A 64 -0.98 -6.48 2.87
C VAL A 64 0.18 -7.27 3.46
N CYS A 65 0.12 -7.50 4.77
CA CYS A 65 1.00 -8.42 5.49
C CYS A 65 0.15 -9.42 6.28
N ASN A 66 0.79 -10.42 6.90
CA ASN A 66 0.11 -11.39 7.76
C ASN A 66 0.86 -11.56 9.10
N PHE A 67 1.08 -10.45 9.79
CA PHE A 67 1.71 -10.43 11.10
C PHE A 67 0.78 -10.98 12.18
N PRO A 68 1.32 -11.49 13.31
CA PRO A 68 0.53 -11.86 14.46
C PRO A 68 -0.37 -10.72 14.93
N SER A 69 -1.66 -11.02 15.07
CA SER A 69 -2.62 -10.10 15.67
C SER A 69 -2.32 -9.90 17.16
N PRO A 70 -2.61 -8.71 17.72
CA PRO A 70 -2.67 -8.54 19.17
C PRO A 70 -3.59 -9.60 19.80
N SER A 71 -3.21 -10.13 20.96
CA SER A 71 -3.98 -11.11 21.71
C SER A 71 -4.52 -10.53 23.02
N ALA A 72 -5.36 -11.29 23.72
CA ALA A 72 -5.84 -10.90 25.05
C ALA A 72 -4.68 -10.80 26.06
N GLU A 73 -3.61 -11.57 25.86
CA GLU A 73 -2.41 -11.57 26.71
C GLU A 73 -1.38 -10.50 26.29
N ALA A 74 -1.42 -10.02 25.04
CA ALA A 74 -0.53 -8.98 24.52
C ALA A 74 -1.31 -8.00 23.65
N SER A 75 -1.66 -6.84 24.23
CA SER A 75 -2.44 -5.79 23.57
C SER A 75 -1.72 -5.10 22.41
N ASP A 76 -0.39 -5.21 22.37
CA ASP A 76 0.46 -4.64 21.32
C ASP A 76 0.96 -5.76 20.40
N ALA A 77 0.98 -5.48 19.10
CA ALA A 77 1.63 -6.36 18.12
C ALA A 77 3.12 -5.98 18.03
N TYR A 78 4.00 -6.87 18.51
CA TYR A 78 5.43 -6.74 18.31
C TYR A 78 5.84 -7.42 17.02
N LEU A 79 6.67 -6.75 16.22
CA LEU A 79 7.25 -7.30 15.00
C LEU A 79 8.67 -7.79 15.27
N SER A 80 8.99 -8.96 14.76
CA SER A 80 10.37 -9.40 14.58
C SER A 80 11.08 -8.52 13.54
N HIS A 81 12.41 -8.58 13.50
CA HIS A 81 13.19 -7.85 12.50
C HIS A 81 12.77 -8.21 11.06
N GLY A 82 12.58 -9.50 10.77
CA GLY A 82 12.17 -9.94 9.44
C GLY A 82 10.77 -9.44 9.03
N GLU A 83 9.86 -9.27 9.98
CA GLU A 83 8.55 -8.68 9.72
C GLU A 83 8.65 -7.16 9.46
N VAL A 84 9.59 -6.47 10.11
CA VAL A 84 9.90 -5.07 9.79
C VAL A 84 10.49 -4.96 8.39
N GLU A 85 11.45 -5.81 8.02
CA GLU A 85 12.01 -5.86 6.66
C GLU A 85 10.91 -6.11 5.62
N THR A 86 10.02 -7.08 5.89
CA THR A 86 8.86 -7.37 5.04
C THR A 86 7.95 -6.16 4.88
N LEU A 87 7.65 -5.44 5.97
CA LEU A 87 6.84 -4.22 5.90
C LEU A 87 7.51 -3.14 5.06
N PHE A 88 8.83 -2.96 5.18
CA PHE A 88 9.58 -2.00 4.37
C PHE A 88 9.59 -2.39 2.90
N HIS A 89 9.69 -3.68 2.61
CA HIS A 89 9.62 -4.21 1.24
C HIS A 89 8.31 -3.85 0.56
N GLU A 90 7.17 -4.17 1.20
CA GLU A 90 5.86 -3.82 0.63
C GLU A 90 5.61 -2.30 0.59
N CYS A 91 6.18 -1.55 1.53
CA CYS A 91 6.13 -0.09 1.50
C CYS A 91 6.88 0.46 0.28
N GLY A 92 8.00 -0.15 -0.12
CA GLY A 92 8.72 0.20 -1.34
C GLY A 92 7.84 0.13 -2.59
N HIS A 93 7.08 -0.96 -2.73
CA HIS A 93 6.07 -1.12 -3.79
C HIS A 93 4.97 -0.07 -3.73
N VAL A 94 4.44 0.24 -2.54
CA VAL A 94 3.45 1.32 -2.36
C VAL A 94 4.02 2.66 -2.83
N MET A 95 5.23 3.01 -2.43
CA MET A 95 5.84 4.28 -2.81
C MET A 95 6.11 4.34 -4.32
N HIS A 96 6.53 3.23 -4.94
CA HIS A 96 6.69 3.14 -6.39
C HIS A 96 5.38 3.47 -7.12
N HIS A 97 4.26 2.91 -6.66
CA HIS A 97 2.95 3.18 -7.21
C HIS A 97 2.50 4.63 -7.00
N LEU A 98 2.58 5.13 -5.77
CA LEU A 98 2.04 6.44 -5.40
C LEU A 98 2.87 7.63 -5.91
N MET A 99 4.18 7.47 -6.03
CA MET A 99 5.09 8.55 -6.45
C MET A 99 5.26 8.67 -7.97
N THR A 100 4.56 7.83 -8.74
CA THR A 100 4.62 7.90 -10.20
C THR A 100 4.21 9.28 -10.71
N LYS A 101 4.93 9.77 -11.70
CA LYS A 101 4.61 11.01 -12.43
C LYS A 101 4.03 10.74 -13.81
N ILE A 102 3.83 9.47 -14.15
CA ILE A 102 3.22 9.06 -15.41
C ILE A 102 1.70 9.22 -15.29
N ASP A 103 1.13 9.93 -16.27
CA ASP A 103 -0.28 10.30 -16.35
C ASP A 103 -1.14 9.28 -17.12
N GLU A 104 -0.51 8.28 -17.75
CA GLU A 104 -1.18 7.27 -18.57
C GLU A 104 -1.43 5.99 -17.78
N VAL A 105 -2.68 5.52 -17.75
CA VAL A 105 -3.11 4.46 -16.84
C VAL A 105 -2.34 3.16 -17.08
N GLY A 106 -2.12 2.79 -18.36
CA GLY A 106 -1.50 1.52 -18.74
C GLY A 106 -0.01 1.40 -18.41
N ILE A 107 0.64 2.49 -18.00
CA ILE A 107 2.08 2.55 -17.68
C ILE A 107 2.38 3.41 -16.45
N SER A 108 1.36 3.65 -15.61
CA SER A 108 1.52 4.41 -14.37
C SER A 108 1.78 3.49 -13.18
N GLY A 109 2.51 4.03 -12.19
CA GLY A 109 2.85 3.27 -10.99
C GLY A 109 3.80 2.13 -11.31
N ILE A 110 3.40 0.93 -10.93
CA ILE A 110 4.13 -0.32 -11.22
C ILE A 110 3.81 -0.90 -12.61
N ASN A 111 2.79 -0.37 -13.30
CA ASN A 111 2.38 -0.89 -14.60
C ASN A 111 3.43 -0.57 -15.68
N GLY A 112 3.68 -1.53 -16.57
CA GLY A 112 4.61 -1.37 -17.68
C GLY A 112 6.10 -1.40 -17.29
N VAL A 113 6.41 -1.68 -16.02
CA VAL A 113 7.77 -1.96 -15.56
C VAL A 113 8.09 -3.42 -15.86
N GLU A 114 9.29 -3.70 -16.39
CA GLU A 114 9.73 -5.06 -16.63
C GLU A 114 9.78 -5.87 -15.32
N TRP A 115 9.39 -7.14 -15.40
CA TRP A 115 9.21 -7.99 -14.22
C TRP A 115 10.48 -8.21 -13.41
N ASP A 116 11.66 -8.09 -14.04
CA ASP A 116 12.96 -8.18 -13.38
C ASP A 116 13.38 -6.87 -12.67
N ALA A 117 12.67 -5.77 -12.90
CA ALA A 117 12.92 -4.46 -12.28
C ALA A 117 11.87 -4.06 -11.23
N VAL A 118 10.73 -4.76 -11.16
CA VAL A 118 9.62 -4.40 -10.26
C VAL A 118 10.02 -4.43 -8.78
N GLU A 119 10.97 -5.29 -8.40
CA GLU A 119 11.47 -5.42 -7.02
C GLU A 119 12.57 -4.41 -6.65
N LEU A 120 13.02 -3.56 -7.58
CA LEU A 120 14.08 -2.58 -7.28
C LEU A 120 13.68 -1.59 -6.17
N PRO A 121 12.43 -1.08 -6.10
CA PRO A 121 12.04 -0.14 -5.05
C PRO A 121 11.72 -0.80 -3.70
N SER A 122 11.55 -2.13 -3.67
CA SER A 122 11.18 -2.91 -2.48
C SER A 122 12.37 -3.58 -1.79
N GLN A 123 13.49 -3.80 -2.48
CA GLN A 123 14.72 -4.39 -1.91
C GLN A 123 15.64 -3.37 -1.23
#